data_AF-A0A7W3Z482-F1
#
_entry.id   AF-A0A7W3Z482-F1
#
_cell.length_a   1.000
_cell.length_b   1.000
_cell.length_c   1.000
_cell.angle_alpha   90.00
_cell.angle_beta   90.00
_cell.angle_gamma   90.00
#
_symmetry.space_group_name_H-M   'P 1'
#
loop_
_entity.id
_entity.type
_entity.pdbx_description
1 polymer ?
#
loop_
_entity_poly.entity_id
_entity_poly.type
_entity_poly.pdbx_seq_one_letter_code
_entity_poly.pdbx_strand_id
1 'polypeptide(L)'
;MKKHIALAVCGSFLIFTNCQTKEKEQTATLSAEEIENYAEEIPHPPKEEQPDFILSPDHKTNTISLDIDGDGQTDYIEIVKSTSDGSYGIVVKRGNGTLDIIGPLTGSTHRVLSIDMEDLIWAQDISVEEKNTVIYEVTDENGDLRSEEDVPDEEKSILPYESLHLSVPESCGSGLLYWLDGTYHWHQTS
;
A
#
# COMPACT_ATOMS: atom_id res chain seq x y z
N MET A 1 -66.57 -15.41 13.10
CA MET A 1 -66.87 -16.84 12.91
C MET A 1 -65.60 -17.64 13.17
N LYS A 2 -65.69 -18.67 14.01
CA LYS A 2 -64.60 -19.58 14.43
C LYS A 2 -64.46 -20.75 13.45
N LYS A 3 -63.23 -21.29 13.32
CA LYS A 3 -62.78 -22.71 13.19
C LYS A 3 -61.30 -22.65 12.71
N HIS A 4 -60.25 -22.86 13.52
CA HIS A 4 -59.74 -24.05 14.24
C HIS A 4 -59.47 -25.30 13.38
N ILE A 5 -58.17 -25.57 13.14
CA ILE A 5 -57.43 -26.87 13.01
C ILE A 5 -55.94 -26.45 13.25
N ALA A 6 -55.20 -26.66 14.36
CA ALA A 6 -54.79 -27.83 15.18
C ALA A 6 -54.15 -28.96 14.35
N LEU A 7 -53.02 -29.62 14.63
CA LEU A 7 -51.93 -29.60 15.61
C LEU A 7 -51.06 -30.84 15.23
N ALA A 8 -49.73 -30.78 15.25
CA ALA A 8 -48.78 -31.89 15.50
C ALA A 8 -47.36 -31.32 15.33
N VAL A 9 -46.55 -31.01 16.35
CA VAL A 9 -45.93 -31.84 17.42
C VAL A 9 -45.11 -33.02 16.89
N CYS A 10 -43.80 -32.80 16.79
CA CYS A 10 -42.71 -33.75 17.08
C CYS A 10 -41.42 -32.92 17.04
N GLY A 11 -40.65 -32.65 18.10
CA GLY A 11 -40.43 -33.43 19.31
C GLY A 11 -39.27 -34.39 19.10
N SER A 12 -38.01 -33.91 19.16
CA SER A 12 -36.87 -34.70 19.63
C SER A 12 -35.62 -33.82 19.80
N PHE A 13 -35.37 -33.52 21.07
CA PHE A 13 -34.10 -33.08 21.63
C PHE A 13 -33.24 -34.36 21.76
N LEU A 14 -32.08 -34.41 21.12
CA LEU A 14 -31.05 -35.41 21.43
C LEU A 14 -29.79 -34.68 21.88
N ILE A 15 -29.67 -34.58 23.19
CA ILE A 15 -28.43 -34.27 23.91
C ILE A 15 -27.54 -35.50 23.74
N PHE A 16 -26.42 -35.36 23.03
CA PHE A 16 -25.36 -36.36 23.14
C PHE A 16 -24.62 -36.13 24.44
N THR A 17 -24.86 -37.06 25.36
CA THR A 17 -24.17 -37.28 26.61
C THR A 17 -22.69 -37.59 26.38
N ASN A 18 -21.83 -36.88 27.12
CA ASN A 18 -20.69 -37.41 27.88
C ASN A 18 -19.93 -38.61 27.28
N CYS A 19 -18.76 -38.35 26.70
CA CYS A 19 -17.69 -39.34 26.63
C CYS A 19 -16.51 -38.84 27.48
N GLN A 20 -16.48 -39.25 28.75
CA GLN A 20 -15.25 -39.28 29.53
C GLN A 20 -14.35 -40.36 28.92
N THR A 21 -13.36 -39.94 28.13
CA THR A 21 -12.20 -40.79 27.87
C THR A 21 -11.09 -40.33 28.81
N LYS A 22 -10.88 -41.13 29.85
CA LYS A 22 -9.70 -41.05 30.71
C LYS A 22 -8.48 -41.43 29.87
N GLU A 23 -7.65 -40.46 29.53
CA GLU A 23 -6.25 -40.74 29.25
C GLU A 23 -5.40 -40.30 30.44
N LYS A 24 -4.53 -41.23 30.84
CA LYS A 24 -3.69 -41.14 32.02
C LYS A 24 -2.65 -40.04 31.80
N GLU A 25 -2.68 -39.07 32.69
CA GLU A 25 -1.55 -38.21 32.99
C GLU A 25 -0.37 -39.09 33.42
N GLN A 26 0.62 -39.22 32.54
CA GLN A 26 1.93 -39.73 32.88
C GLN A 26 2.86 -38.53 32.96
N THR A 27 2.93 -37.95 34.16
CA THR A 27 3.91 -36.92 34.50
C THR A 27 5.29 -37.56 34.45
N ALA A 28 6.00 -37.37 33.34
CA ALA A 28 7.45 -37.59 33.29
C ALA A 28 8.10 -36.38 33.94
N THR A 29 8.53 -36.52 35.19
CA THR A 29 9.36 -35.54 35.87
C THR A 29 10.74 -35.57 35.21
N LEU A 30 10.97 -34.66 34.27
CA LEU A 30 12.29 -34.41 33.69
C LEU A 30 13.22 -33.94 34.81
N SER A 31 14.41 -34.51 34.86
CA SER A 31 15.42 -34.16 35.85
C SER A 31 16.01 -32.78 35.53
N ALA A 32 16.44 -32.03 36.56
CA ALA A 32 16.97 -30.67 36.40
C ALA A 32 18.22 -30.59 35.50
N GLU A 33 18.92 -31.71 35.26
CA GLU A 33 20.05 -31.80 34.32
C GLU A 33 19.62 -31.91 32.84
N GLU A 34 18.37 -32.32 32.54
CA GLU A 34 17.85 -32.34 31.16
C GLU A 34 17.40 -30.96 30.66
N ILE A 35 17.14 -30.01 31.57
CA ILE A 35 16.77 -28.63 31.21
C ILE A 35 18.00 -27.81 30.80
N GLU A 36 19.18 -28.10 31.36
CA GLU A 36 20.40 -27.30 31.10
C GLU A 36 21.02 -27.59 29.71
N ASN A 37 20.72 -28.75 29.12
CA ASN A 37 21.17 -29.13 27.77
C ASN A 37 20.13 -28.86 26.66
N TYR A 38 18.97 -28.26 26.99
CA TYR A 38 17.95 -27.84 26.02
C TYR A 38 17.93 -26.32 25.83
N ALA A 39 19.09 -25.68 26.01
CA ALA A 39 19.35 -24.30 25.61
C ALA A 39 20.20 -24.26 24.32
N GLU A 40 19.93 -25.17 23.37
CA GLU A 40 20.36 -24.98 21.99
C GLU A 40 19.37 -24.05 21.29
N GLU A 41 19.91 -22.86 20.96
CA GLU A 41 19.43 -21.87 19.99
C GLU A 41 17.99 -22.07 19.49
N ILE A 42 17.05 -21.40 20.15
CA ILE A 42 15.83 -20.99 19.45
C ILE A 42 16.31 -20.13 18.27
N PRO A 43 16.06 -20.52 17.01
CA PRO A 43 16.33 -19.66 15.89
C PRO A 43 15.53 -18.39 16.16
N HIS A 44 16.25 -17.29 16.38
CA HIS A 44 15.61 -15.99 16.40
C HIS A 44 14.85 -15.89 15.07
N PRO A 45 13.55 -15.53 15.08
CA PRO A 45 12.87 -15.25 13.83
C PRO A 45 13.76 -14.26 13.05
N PRO A 46 13.98 -14.45 11.75
CA PRO A 46 14.80 -13.54 10.96
C PRO A 46 14.32 -12.13 11.28
N LYS A 47 15.22 -11.32 11.84
CA LYS A 47 14.94 -9.94 12.22
C LYS A 47 14.36 -9.30 10.97
N GLU A 48 13.08 -8.94 10.99
CA GLU A 48 12.47 -8.20 9.88
C GLU A 48 13.40 -7.03 9.60
N GLU A 49 14.06 -7.06 8.43
CA GLU A 49 14.92 -5.98 8.00
C GLU A 49 14.02 -4.78 7.82
N GLN A 50 14.01 -3.91 8.85
CA GLN A 50 13.35 -2.62 8.78
C GLN A 50 13.87 -1.94 7.52
N PRO A 51 12.98 -1.41 6.66
CA PRO A 51 13.40 -0.72 5.45
C PRO A 51 14.46 0.32 5.79
N ASP A 52 15.67 0.13 5.25
CA ASP A 52 16.78 1.04 5.46
C ASP A 52 16.98 1.89 4.22
N PHE A 53 16.46 3.12 4.29
CA PHE A 53 16.56 4.10 3.23
C PHE A 53 16.90 5.47 3.83
N ILE A 54 17.59 6.28 3.04
CA ILE A 54 17.89 7.68 3.34
C ILE A 54 17.06 8.59 2.42
N LEU A 55 16.82 9.83 2.84
CA LEU A 55 16.34 10.85 1.91
C LEU A 55 17.26 10.93 0.71
N SER A 56 16.68 11.00 -0.48
CA SER A 56 17.44 10.95 -1.71
C SER A 56 18.42 12.12 -1.78
N PRO A 57 19.75 11.84 -1.89
CA PRO A 57 20.75 12.90 -2.00
C PRO A 57 20.80 13.51 -3.42
N ASP A 58 20.14 12.87 -4.38
CA ASP A 58 20.23 13.19 -5.81
C ASP A 58 19.09 14.09 -6.29
N HIS A 59 18.12 14.40 -5.42
CA HIS A 59 16.97 15.25 -5.72
C HIS A 59 17.06 16.56 -4.97
N LYS A 60 16.85 17.68 -5.66
CA LYS A 60 16.90 19.03 -5.07
C LYS A 60 15.76 19.26 -4.07
N THR A 61 14.55 18.86 -4.47
CA THR A 61 13.40 18.73 -3.60
C THR A 61 13.18 17.24 -3.43
N ASN A 62 13.21 16.73 -2.21
CA ASN A 62 13.03 15.30 -1.91
C ASN A 62 12.01 15.06 -0.80
N THR A 63 11.32 16.11 -0.36
CA THR A 63 10.25 16.07 0.62
C THR A 63 9.20 17.11 0.24
N ILE A 64 7.93 16.71 0.28
CA ILE A 64 6.80 17.58 0.00
C ILE A 64 5.63 17.23 0.93
N SER A 65 4.78 18.22 1.22
CA SER A 65 3.58 18.05 2.03
C SER A 65 2.33 18.27 1.19
N LEU A 66 1.33 17.41 1.35
CA LEU A 66 0.05 17.43 0.63
C LEU A 66 -0.98 16.61 1.41
N ASP A 67 -2.24 16.62 0.98
CA ASP A 67 -3.33 15.75 1.42
C ASP A 67 -3.66 14.77 0.28
N ILE A 68 -2.88 13.68 0.18
CA ILE A 68 -2.96 12.77 -0.98
C ILE A 68 -4.21 11.90 -0.91
N ASP A 69 -4.66 11.53 0.29
CA ASP A 69 -5.81 10.64 0.49
C ASP A 69 -7.14 11.38 0.77
N GLY A 70 -7.08 12.71 0.93
CA GLY A 70 -8.24 13.57 1.10
C GLY A 70 -8.86 13.55 2.49
N ASP A 71 -8.13 13.05 3.50
CA ASP A 71 -8.61 12.98 4.88
C ASP A 71 -8.52 14.32 5.63
N GLY A 72 -7.93 15.34 4.99
CA GLY A 72 -7.76 16.69 5.53
C GLY A 72 -6.59 16.84 6.50
N GLN A 73 -5.79 15.79 6.70
CA GLN A 73 -4.54 15.82 7.45
C GLN A 73 -3.36 15.95 6.49
N THR A 74 -2.27 16.56 6.96
CA THR A 74 -1.07 16.71 6.13
C THR A 74 -0.29 15.41 6.08
N ASP A 75 -0.10 14.90 4.87
CA ASP A 75 0.83 13.83 4.55
C ASP A 75 2.21 14.38 4.19
N TYR A 76 3.24 13.57 4.38
CA TYR A 76 4.59 13.86 3.93
C TYR A 76 5.06 12.80 2.95
N ILE A 77 5.40 13.23 1.75
CA ILE A 77 5.99 12.39 0.72
C ILE A 77 7.49 12.66 0.65
N GLU A 78 8.27 11.58 0.67
CA GLU A 78 9.72 11.61 0.57
C GLU A 78 10.20 10.74 -0.58
N ILE A 79 11.09 11.28 -1.43
CA ILE A 79 11.87 10.43 -2.33
C ILE A 79 13.08 9.95 -1.57
N VAL A 80 13.24 8.64 -1.52
CA VAL A 80 14.28 7.98 -0.74
C VAL A 80 15.16 7.11 -1.63
N LYS A 81 16.36 6.79 -1.11
CA LYS A 81 17.30 5.87 -1.72
C LYS A 81 17.64 4.76 -0.72
N SER A 82 17.45 3.52 -1.14
CA SER A 82 17.84 2.31 -0.40
C SER A 82 19.34 2.33 -0.12
N THR A 83 19.72 2.03 1.13
CA THR A 83 21.13 1.95 1.52
C THR A 83 21.77 0.62 1.13
N SER A 84 20.96 -0.41 0.87
CA SER A 84 21.42 -1.77 0.60
C SER A 84 21.77 -2.01 -0.87
N ASP A 85 20.94 -1.50 -1.79
CA ASP A 85 21.07 -1.72 -3.23
C ASP A 85 21.04 -0.43 -4.07
N GLY A 86 20.82 0.73 -3.45
CA GLY A 86 20.82 2.03 -4.13
C GLY A 86 19.56 2.32 -4.95
N SER A 87 18.55 1.45 -4.92
CA SER A 87 17.26 1.68 -5.58
C SER A 87 16.54 2.90 -4.98
N TYR A 88 15.73 3.59 -5.80
CA TYR A 88 14.89 4.68 -5.33
C TYR A 88 13.45 4.24 -5.09
N GLY A 89 12.72 5.01 -4.29
CA GLY A 89 11.29 4.86 -4.12
C GLY A 89 10.67 6.07 -3.45
N ILE A 90 9.37 5.98 -3.20
CA ILE A 90 8.59 7.02 -2.54
C ILE A 90 8.10 6.46 -1.21
N VAL A 91 8.28 7.24 -0.15
CA VAL A 91 7.72 6.97 1.17
C VAL A 91 6.63 8.00 1.43
N VAL A 92 5.42 7.53 1.70
CA VAL A 92 4.28 8.37 2.09
C VAL A 92 4.01 8.15 3.58
N LYS A 93 4.24 9.18 4.37
CA LYS A 93 3.89 9.22 5.79
C LYS A 93 2.53 9.90 5.90
N ARG A 94 1.46 9.12 5.97
CA ARG A 94 0.11 9.65 6.03
C ARG A 94 -0.16 10.35 7.36
N GLY A 95 -0.97 11.40 7.36
CA GLY A 95 -1.32 12.18 8.55
C GLY A 95 -1.97 11.33 9.66
N ASN A 96 -2.66 10.25 9.28
CA ASN A 96 -3.22 9.25 10.19
C ASN A 96 -2.21 8.24 10.77
N GLY A 97 -0.92 8.36 10.45
CA GLY A 97 0.16 7.51 10.95
C GLY A 97 0.46 6.25 10.14
N THR A 98 -0.24 6.04 9.01
CA THR A 98 0.10 4.97 8.07
C THR A 98 1.39 5.29 7.33
N LEU A 99 2.19 4.26 7.03
CA LEU A 99 3.40 4.38 6.23
C LEU A 99 3.24 3.53 4.97
N ASP A 100 3.23 4.19 3.82
CA ASP A 100 3.20 3.53 2.51
C ASP A 100 4.56 3.70 1.83
N ILE A 101 5.03 2.60 1.25
CA ILE A 101 6.30 2.53 0.52
C ILE A 101 5.98 2.10 -0.92
N ILE A 102 6.35 2.92 -1.89
CA ILE A 102 6.02 2.79 -3.30
C ILE A 102 7.31 2.64 -4.11
N GLY A 103 7.33 1.67 -5.02
CA GLY A 103 8.46 1.41 -5.91
C GLY A 103 9.27 0.17 -5.52
N PRO A 104 10.47 -0.02 -6.07
CA PRO A 104 11.22 -1.27 -5.96
C PRO A 104 11.90 -1.54 -4.60
N LEU A 105 11.61 -0.75 -3.56
CA LEU A 105 12.23 -0.87 -2.23
C LEU A 105 11.86 -2.16 -1.48
N THR A 106 12.74 -2.60 -0.59
CA THR A 106 12.43 -3.64 0.41
C THR A 106 11.33 -3.13 1.35
N GLY A 107 10.31 -3.95 1.59
CA GLY A 107 9.15 -3.57 2.41
C GLY A 107 8.12 -2.71 1.68
N SER A 108 8.27 -2.52 0.36
CA SER A 108 7.27 -1.82 -0.44
C SER A 108 5.87 -2.40 -0.32
N THR A 109 4.93 -1.51 -0.03
CA THR A 109 3.49 -1.77 0.07
C THR A 109 2.77 -1.68 -1.28
N HIS A 110 3.34 -0.93 -2.23
CA HIS A 110 2.71 -0.63 -3.51
C HIS A 110 3.73 -0.66 -4.66
N ARG A 111 3.25 -1.03 -5.85
CA ARG A 111 3.98 -1.04 -7.13
C ARG A 111 3.06 -0.47 -8.21
N VAL A 112 3.14 0.85 -8.42
CA VAL A 112 2.22 1.57 -9.31
C VAL A 112 2.92 2.30 -10.45
N LEU A 113 4.22 2.55 -10.31
CA LEU A 113 5.04 3.09 -11.39
C LEU A 113 5.34 1.98 -12.39
N SER A 114 5.42 2.33 -13.68
CA SER A 114 5.92 1.41 -14.69
C SER A 114 7.40 1.10 -14.45
N ILE A 115 7.86 -0.07 -14.89
CA ILE A 115 9.23 -0.56 -14.62
C ILE A 115 10.31 0.43 -15.07
N ASP A 116 10.05 1.15 -16.16
CA ASP A 116 10.94 2.19 -16.70
C ASP A 116 10.94 3.50 -15.90
N MET A 117 9.95 3.72 -15.03
CA MET A 117 9.83 4.90 -14.18
C MET A 117 10.12 4.62 -12.69
N GLU A 118 10.33 3.35 -12.32
CA GLU A 118 10.64 2.95 -10.94
C GLU A 118 11.99 3.49 -10.44
N ASP A 119 12.96 3.72 -11.33
CA ASP A 119 14.22 4.38 -10.98
C ASP A 119 14.02 5.90 -10.94
N LEU A 120 13.43 6.39 -9.86
CA LEU A 120 12.98 7.77 -9.66
C LEU A 120 14.07 8.84 -9.81
N ILE A 121 15.34 8.49 -10.02
CA ILE A 121 16.41 9.44 -10.30
C ILE A 121 16.10 10.39 -11.48
N TRP A 122 15.19 10.00 -12.37
CA TRP A 122 14.72 10.85 -13.45
C TRP A 122 13.92 12.07 -12.94
N ALA A 123 13.18 11.95 -11.84
CA ALA A 123 12.22 12.96 -11.37
C ALA A 123 12.91 14.12 -10.64
N GLN A 124 13.47 15.07 -11.38
CA GLN A 124 14.28 16.15 -10.81
C GLN A 124 13.46 17.33 -10.26
N ASP A 125 12.24 17.53 -10.76
CA ASP A 125 11.28 18.51 -10.23
C ASP A 125 10.07 17.78 -9.63
N ILE A 126 9.74 18.17 -8.39
CA ILE A 126 8.64 17.61 -7.60
C ILE A 126 7.73 18.75 -7.15
N SER A 127 6.43 18.61 -7.38
CA SER A 127 5.42 19.58 -6.95
C SER A 127 4.12 18.89 -6.53
N VAL A 128 3.26 19.68 -5.88
CA VAL A 128 1.87 19.30 -5.61
C VAL A 128 1.03 19.78 -6.78
N GLU A 129 0.17 18.91 -7.30
CA GLU A 129 -0.96 19.31 -8.13
C GLU A 129 -2.22 19.39 -7.28
N GLU A 130 -2.99 20.45 -7.53
CA GLU A 130 -4.17 20.79 -6.74
C GLU A 130 -5.28 19.74 -6.90
N LYS A 131 -6.19 19.69 -5.92
CA LYS A 131 -7.42 18.92 -6.07
C LYS A 131 -8.26 19.41 -7.26
N ASN A 132 -9.04 18.50 -7.82
CA ASN A 132 -9.82 18.67 -9.06
C ASN A 132 -8.95 18.86 -10.31
N THR A 133 -7.70 18.41 -10.28
CA THR A 133 -6.86 18.34 -11.49
C THR A 133 -7.49 17.41 -12.51
N VAL A 134 -7.54 17.87 -13.76
CA VAL A 134 -8.04 17.10 -14.90
C VAL A 134 -6.91 16.26 -15.45
N ILE A 135 -7.16 14.97 -15.65
CA ILE A 135 -6.25 14.03 -16.30
C ILE A 135 -6.92 13.36 -17.50
N TYR A 136 -6.11 13.00 -18.49
CA TYR A 136 -6.55 12.38 -19.73
C TYR A 136 -5.38 11.67 -20.43
N GLU A 137 -5.67 10.68 -21.26
CA GLU A 137 -4.63 9.99 -22.03
C GLU A 137 -3.99 10.94 -23.07
N VAL A 138 -2.72 11.28 -22.87
CA VAL A 138 -2.00 12.28 -23.66
C VAL A 138 -1.65 11.82 -25.08
N THR A 139 -1.80 10.53 -25.39
CA THR A 139 -1.68 9.96 -26.73
C THR A 139 -3.01 9.34 -27.18
N ASP A 140 -3.24 9.33 -28.49
CA ASP A 140 -4.35 8.62 -29.11
C ASP A 140 -3.98 7.18 -29.52
N GLU A 141 -4.90 6.46 -30.17
CA GLU A 141 -4.67 5.08 -30.64
C GLU A 141 -3.56 4.94 -31.71
N ASN A 142 -3.18 6.05 -32.36
CA ASN A 142 -2.12 6.12 -33.35
C ASN A 142 -0.77 6.55 -32.73
N GLY A 143 -0.77 6.93 -31.46
CA GLY A 143 0.38 7.48 -30.75
C GLY A 143 0.59 8.98 -30.97
N ASP A 144 -0.39 9.68 -31.54
CA ASP A 144 -0.33 11.13 -31.73
C ASP A 144 -0.69 11.85 -30.42
N LEU A 145 0.04 12.92 -30.11
CA LEU A 145 -0.18 13.71 -28.91
C LEU A 145 -1.51 14.48 -28.99
N ARG A 146 -2.26 14.46 -27.89
CA ARG A 146 -3.53 15.18 -27.72
C ARG A 146 -3.37 16.27 -26.67
N SER A 147 -3.99 17.42 -26.92
CA SER A 147 -4.13 18.48 -25.92
C SER A 147 -5.44 18.34 -25.16
N GLU A 148 -5.55 18.91 -23.96
CA GLU A 148 -6.77 18.84 -23.14
C GLU A 148 -8.02 19.34 -23.88
N GLU A 149 -7.87 20.37 -24.73
CA GLU A 149 -8.95 20.97 -25.51
C GLU A 149 -9.48 20.05 -26.63
N ASP A 150 -8.65 19.11 -27.10
CA ASP A 150 -9.00 18.14 -28.13
C ASP A 150 -9.66 16.87 -27.54
N VAL A 151 -9.55 16.66 -26.23
CA VAL A 151 -10.10 15.49 -25.55
C VAL A 151 -11.56 15.77 -25.13
N PRO A 152 -12.51 14.91 -25.51
CA PRO A 152 -13.90 15.01 -25.04
C PRO A 152 -13.99 14.90 -23.51
N ASP A 153 -14.94 15.61 -22.89
CA ASP A 153 -15.07 15.63 -21.43
C ASP A 153 -15.39 14.25 -20.83
N GLU A 154 -16.05 13.38 -21.59
CA GLU A 154 -16.32 11.99 -21.21
C GLU A 154 -15.07 11.10 -21.13
N GLU A 155 -13.95 11.50 -21.73
CA GLU A 155 -12.65 10.81 -21.65
C GLU A 155 -11.76 11.38 -20.54
N LYS A 156 -12.15 12.50 -19.92
CA LYS A 156 -11.40 13.15 -18.85
C LYS A 156 -11.79 12.58 -17.50
N SER A 157 -10.81 12.52 -16.59
CA SER A 157 -11.05 12.24 -15.18
C SER A 157 -10.64 13.45 -14.32
N ILE A 158 -11.37 13.68 -13.23
CA ILE A 158 -11.08 14.76 -12.29
C ILE A 158 -10.60 14.12 -10.99
N LEU A 159 -9.36 14.41 -10.60
CA LEU A 159 -8.76 13.88 -9.38
C LEU A 159 -9.38 14.57 -8.15
N PRO A 160 -9.93 13.82 -7.17
CA PRO A 160 -10.66 14.43 -6.05
C PRO A 160 -9.75 15.10 -5.02
N TYR A 161 -8.48 14.72 -4.96
CA TYR A 161 -7.50 15.11 -3.92
C TYR A 161 -6.24 15.70 -4.54
N GLU A 162 -5.33 16.17 -3.70
CA GLU A 162 -4.01 16.61 -4.14
C GLU A 162 -3.21 15.42 -4.68
N SER A 163 -2.30 15.67 -5.61
CA SER A 163 -1.47 14.63 -6.20
C SER A 163 0.00 15.05 -6.27
N LEU A 164 0.88 14.06 -6.31
CA LEU A 164 2.32 14.27 -6.45
C LEU A 164 2.67 14.31 -7.93
N HIS A 165 3.19 15.44 -8.39
CA HIS A 165 3.72 15.57 -9.73
C HIS A 165 5.24 15.40 -9.71
N LEU A 166 5.70 14.47 -10.53
CA LEU A 166 7.10 14.16 -10.77
C LEU A 166 7.42 14.51 -12.22
N SER A 167 8.47 15.30 -12.44
CA SER A 167 8.85 15.76 -13.78
C SER A 167 10.35 15.91 -13.96
N VAL A 168 10.78 15.92 -15.21
CA VAL A 168 12.12 16.32 -15.62
C VAL A 168 12.05 17.78 -16.12
N PRO A 169 12.86 18.70 -15.57
CA PRO A 169 12.99 20.05 -16.14
C PRO A 169 13.32 19.97 -17.63
N GLU A 170 12.62 20.75 -18.45
CA GLU A 170 12.89 20.92 -19.89
C GLU A 170 12.68 19.65 -20.77
N SER A 171 12.07 18.59 -20.24
CA SER A 171 11.79 17.36 -20.99
C SER A 171 10.32 16.94 -20.89
N CYS A 172 9.86 16.13 -21.85
CA CYS A 172 8.52 15.52 -21.88
C CYS A 172 8.42 14.28 -20.99
N GLY A 173 9.07 14.29 -19.83
CA GLY A 173 8.97 13.20 -18.86
C GLY A 173 8.25 13.71 -17.63
N SER A 174 6.97 13.41 -17.50
CA SER A 174 6.21 13.77 -16.30
C SER A 174 5.06 12.80 -16.02
N GLY A 175 4.66 12.74 -14.76
CA GLY A 175 3.46 12.04 -14.36
C GLY A 175 2.99 12.37 -12.96
N LEU A 176 1.80 11.88 -12.67
CA LEU A 176 1.07 12.10 -11.43
C LEU A 176 0.93 10.79 -10.68
N LEU A 177 1.37 10.79 -9.42
CA LEU A 177 1.00 9.79 -8.43
C LEU A 177 -0.17 10.34 -7.61
N TYR A 178 -1.29 9.61 -7.61
CA TYR A 178 -2.52 10.05 -6.94
C TYR A 178 -3.22 8.89 -6.22
N TRP A 179 -4.07 9.21 -5.25
CA TRP A 179 -4.89 8.24 -4.54
C TRP A 179 -6.33 8.27 -5.07
N LEU A 180 -6.86 7.10 -5.42
CA LEU A 180 -8.24 6.93 -5.85
C LEU A 180 -8.75 5.55 -5.49
N ASP A 181 -9.99 5.47 -5.00
CA ASP A 181 -10.66 4.22 -4.62
C ASP A 181 -9.88 3.35 -3.63
N GLY A 182 -9.14 4.00 -2.72
CA GLY A 182 -8.42 3.34 -1.64
C GLY A 182 -7.05 2.76 -2.04
N THR A 183 -6.48 3.18 -3.18
CA THR A 183 -5.14 2.78 -3.62
C THR A 183 -4.44 3.90 -4.39
N TYR A 184 -3.12 3.80 -4.52
CA TYR A 184 -2.32 4.64 -5.42
C TYR A 184 -2.49 4.24 -6.89
N HIS A 185 -2.37 5.24 -7.74
CA HIS A 185 -2.36 5.12 -9.20
C HIS A 185 -1.27 6.03 -9.77
N TRP A 186 -0.78 5.66 -10.95
CA TRP A 186 0.15 6.45 -11.73
C TRP A 186 -0.53 6.87 -13.04
N HIS A 187 -0.35 8.13 -13.44
CA HIS A 187 -0.78 8.64 -14.73
C HIS A 187 0.35 9.44 -15.37
N GLN A 188 0.78 9.02 -16.56
CA GLN A 188 1.79 9.71 -17.33
C GLN A 188 1.17 10.93 -18.03
N THR A 189 1.82 12.09 -17.91
CA THR A 189 1.31 13.37 -18.41
C THR A 189 2.12 13.96 -19.57
N SER A 190 3.21 13.31 -19.99
CA SER A 190 3.94 13.64 -21.22
C SER A 190 4.75 12.47 -21.78
#